data_AF-A0A0V1JMK3-F1
#
_entry.id   AF-A0A0V1JMK3-F1
#
_cell.length_a   1.000
_cell.length_b   1.000
_cell.length_c   1.000
_cell.angle_alpha   90.00
_cell.angle_beta   90.00
_cell.angle_gamma   90.00
#
_symmetry.space_group_name_H-M   'P 1'
#
loop_
_entity.id
_entity.type
_entity.pdbx_description
1 polymer ?
#
loop_
_entity_poly.entity_id
_entity_poly.type
_entity_poly.pdbx_seq_one_letter_code
_entity_poly.pdbx_strand_id
1 'polypeptide(L)'
;MNSLLLSRGKRKLQQYIRCQPNKWGFKVISCAGQSGLRYDFEFYDMKNLIVEDPLPFQPATYVLKLCETLPKNRNHKLFFNNYYTFLELHMATAKK
;
A
#
# COMPACT_ATOMS: atom_id res chain seq x y z
N MET A 1 -1.72 -5.54 -0.23
CA MET A 1 -2.33 -6.05 1.03
C MET A 1 -2.06 -5.04 2.14
N ASN A 2 -3.04 -4.73 2.98
CA ASN A 2 -2.84 -3.82 4.13
C ASN A 2 -2.59 -4.66 5.37
N SER A 3 -1.50 -4.39 6.08
CA SER A 3 -1.15 -5.06 7.34
C SER A 3 -0.94 -4.04 8.44
N LEU A 4 -1.25 -4.42 9.67
CA LEU A 4 -0.96 -3.62 10.85
C LEU A 4 0.12 -4.33 11.66
N LEU A 5 1.29 -3.71 11.77
CA LEU A 5 2.35 -4.20 12.65
C LEU A 5 2.09 -3.72 14.07
N LEU A 6 1.92 -4.66 14.99
CA LEU A 6 1.67 -4.35 16.40
C LEU A 6 2.80 -3.49 16.96
N SER A 7 2.44 -2.40 17.62
CA SER A 7 3.41 -1.58 18.34
C SER A 7 2.93 -1.31 19.76
N ARG A 8 3.88 -1.36 20.70
CA ARG A 8 3.65 -0.98 22.09
C ARG A 8 4.15 0.44 22.32
N GLY A 9 3.41 1.21 23.11
CA GLY A 9 3.72 2.61 23.41
C GLY A 9 3.26 3.60 22.31
N LYS A 10 3.27 4.89 22.64
CA LYS A 10 2.89 5.97 21.71
C LYS A 10 4.05 6.28 20.77
N ARG A 11 3.87 6.06 19.47
CA ARG A 11 4.85 6.37 18.41
C ARG A 11 4.21 7.29 17.37
N LYS A 12 5.01 8.17 16.75
CA LYS A 12 4.50 9.22 15.84
C LYS A 12 3.74 8.69 14.61
N LEU A 13 4.14 7.51 14.10
CA LEU A 13 3.57 6.84 12.91
C LEU A 13 2.49 5.80 13.26
N GLN A 14 2.14 5.66 14.53
CA GLN A 14 1.12 4.70 14.95
C GLN A 14 -0.25 5.17 14.48
N GLN A 15 -1.04 4.24 13.94
CA GLN A 15 -2.38 4.49 13.45
C GLN A 15 -3.38 3.58 14.15
N TYR A 16 -4.58 4.11 14.31
CA TYR A 16 -5.71 3.37 14.82
C TYR A 16 -6.54 2.80 13.67
N ILE A 17 -6.77 1.49 13.64
CA ILE A 17 -7.63 0.82 12.67
C ILE A 17 -8.72 0.03 13.41
N ARG A 18 -9.96 0.51 13.33
CA ARG A 18 -11.10 0.00 14.10
C ARG A 18 -11.37 -1.50 13.88
N CYS A 19 -11.22 -1.97 12.64
CA CYS A 19 -11.61 -3.33 12.24
C CYS A 19 -10.46 -4.35 12.30
N GLN A 20 -9.33 -4.01 12.90
CA GLN A 20 -8.20 -4.94 13.08
C GLN A 20 -8.24 -5.57 14.49
N PRO A 21 -7.79 -6.83 14.65
CA PRO A 21 -7.76 -7.50 15.96
C PRO A 21 -7.01 -6.68 17.01
N ASN A 22 -5.85 -6.14 16.61
CA ASN A 22 -5.14 -5.12 17.35
C ASN A 22 -5.42 -3.77 16.71
N LYS A 23 -5.93 -2.82 17.48
CA LYS A 23 -6.40 -1.56 16.91
C LYS A 23 -5.30 -0.54 16.70
N TRP A 24 -4.18 -0.65 17.42
CA TRP A 24 -3.08 0.30 17.37
C TRP A 24 -1.83 -0.36 16.81
N GLY A 25 -1.22 0.26 15.80
CA GLY A 25 -0.01 -0.27 15.18
C GLY A 25 0.47 0.58 14.02
N PHE A 26 1.53 0.13 13.35
CA PHE A 26 1.99 0.75 12.11
C PHE A 26 1.23 0.17 10.94
N LYS A 27 0.58 1.03 10.15
CA LYS A 27 -0.06 0.60 8.91
C LYS A 27 1.01 0.44 7.84
N VAL A 28 1.06 -0.74 7.24
CA VAL A 28 2.01 -1.10 6.19
C VAL A 28 1.22 -1.56 4.97
N ILE A 29 1.59 -1.00 3.82
CA ILE A 29 1.10 -1.45 2.53
C ILE A 29 2.17 -2.40 1.98
N SER A 30 1.79 -3.60 1.56
CA SER A 30 2.73 -4.59 1.04
C SER A 30 2.28 -5.20 -0.27
N CYS A 31 3.24 -5.51 -1.12
CA CYS A 31 3.06 -6.34 -2.31
C CYS A 31 3.44 -7.79 -1.98
N ALA A 32 2.60 -8.73 -2.40
CA ALA A 32 2.80 -10.16 -2.18
C ALA A 32 2.43 -10.93 -3.44
N GLY A 33 3.14 -12.03 -3.68
CA GLY A 33 2.84 -12.93 -4.79
C GLY A 33 1.83 -14.00 -4.43
N GLN A 34 1.56 -14.86 -5.40
CA GLN A 34 0.67 -16.02 -5.22
C GLN A 34 1.16 -16.98 -4.14
N SER A 35 2.47 -17.04 -3.88
CA SER A 35 3.04 -17.86 -2.80
C SER A 35 2.71 -17.36 -1.40
N GLY A 36 2.10 -16.17 -1.26
CA GLY A 36 1.84 -15.52 0.02
C GLY A 36 3.06 -14.82 0.63
N LEU A 37 4.23 -14.93 -0.02
CA LEU A 37 5.43 -14.19 0.39
C LEU A 37 5.29 -12.72 0.02
N ARG A 38 5.65 -11.84 0.96
CA ARG A 38 5.76 -10.39 0.71
C ARG A 38 7.09 -10.12 0.05
N TYR A 39 7.05 -9.47 -1.12
CA TYR A 39 8.26 -9.09 -1.84
C TYR A 39 8.73 -7.69 -1.46
N ASP A 40 7.77 -6.81 -1.17
CA ASP A 40 8.05 -5.41 -0.91
C ASP A 40 6.98 -4.80 0.01
N PHE A 41 7.36 -3.77 0.77
CA PHE A 41 6.47 -3.10 1.71
C PHE A 41 6.89 -1.66 1.98
N GLU A 42 5.88 -0.83 2.28
CA GLU A 42 6.04 0.60 2.54
C GLU A 42 5.23 1.00 3.77
N PHE A 43 5.81 1.83 4.64
CA PHE A 43 5.09 2.38 5.78
C PHE A 43 4.12 3.47 5.33
N TYR A 44 2.88 3.37 5.77
CA TYR A 44 1.86 4.36 5.44
C TYR A 44 1.96 5.54 6.42
N ASP A 45 2.39 6.69 5.91
CA ASP A 45 2.52 7.93 6.68
C ASP A 45 1.51 8.98 6.22
N MET A 46 0.47 9.20 7.03
CA MET A 46 -0.58 10.15 6.71
C MET A 46 -0.19 11.62 6.99
N LYS A 47 0.93 11.85 7.69
CA LYS A 47 1.34 13.21 8.11
C LYS A 47 2.25 13.87 7.10
N ASN A 48 3.01 13.08 6.35
CA ASN A 48 3.87 13.55 5.28
C ASN A 48 3.16 13.30 3.94
N LEU A 49 2.19 14.17 3.61
CA LEU A 49 1.55 14.15 2.30
C LEU A 49 2.61 14.41 1.22
N ILE A 50 2.50 13.69 0.10
CA ILE A 50 3.37 13.89 -1.05
C ILE A 50 2.89 15.16 -1.75
N VAL A 51 3.74 16.19 -1.80
CA VAL A 51 3.38 17.53 -2.28
C VAL A 51 3.08 17.52 -3.79
N GLU A 52 3.81 16.71 -4.56
CA GLU A 52 3.56 16.46 -5.97
C GLU A 52 3.09 15.02 -6.16
N ASP A 53 1.79 14.81 -5.96
CA ASP A 53 1.19 13.49 -6.09
C ASP A 53 0.84 13.17 -7.54
N PRO A 54 1.31 12.04 -8.10
CA PRO A 54 0.99 11.63 -9.46
C PRO A 54 -0.47 11.18 -9.62
N LEU A 55 -1.19 10.98 -8.51
CA LEU A 55 -2.60 10.59 -8.47
C LEU A 55 -3.39 11.50 -7.53
N PRO A 56 -4.65 11.84 -7.85
CA PRO A 56 -5.52 12.62 -6.96
C PRO A 56 -5.83 11.89 -5.64
N PHE A 57 -5.66 10.57 -5.59
CA PHE A 57 -5.78 9.77 -4.38
C PHE A 57 -4.41 9.37 -3.82
N GLN A 58 -3.86 10.20 -2.94
CA GLN A 58 -2.52 10.03 -2.36
C GLN A 58 -2.20 8.63 -1.80
N PRO A 59 -3.13 7.93 -1.10
CA PRO A 59 -2.82 6.61 -0.58
C PRO A 59 -2.45 5.58 -1.65
N ALA A 60 -2.86 5.79 -2.91
CA ALA A 60 -2.47 4.92 -4.02
C ALA A 60 -1.06 5.19 -4.55
N THR A 61 -0.45 6.34 -4.25
CA THR A 61 0.93 6.61 -4.61
C THR A 61 1.87 5.60 -3.96
N TYR A 62 1.59 5.18 -2.72
CA TYR A 62 2.31 4.08 -2.06
C TYR A 62 2.17 2.74 -2.82
N VAL A 63 0.98 2.48 -3.39
CA VAL A 63 0.75 1.26 -4.19
C VAL A 63 1.51 1.34 -5.51
N LEU A 64 1.54 2.51 -6.17
CA LEU A 64 2.31 2.73 -7.39
C LEU A 64 3.81 2.49 -7.17
N LYS A 65 4.38 3.05 -6.09
CA LYS A 65 5.77 2.83 -5.70
C LYS A 65 6.10 1.34 -5.55
N LEU A 66 5.26 0.60 -4.83
CA LEU A 66 5.41 -0.86 -4.68
C LEU A 66 5.25 -1.62 -6.00
N CYS A 67 4.49 -1.08 -6.95
CA CYS A 67 4.39 -1.68 -8.27
C CYS A 67 5.59 -1.34 -9.15
N GLU A 68 6.36 -0.28 -8.89
CA GLU A 68 7.56 0.08 -9.68
C GLU A 68 8.72 -0.89 -9.49
N THR A 69 8.79 -1.51 -8.31
CA THR A 69 9.77 -2.55 -8.01
C THR A 69 9.46 -3.90 -8.68
N LEU A 70 8.25 -4.05 -9.23
CA LEU A 70 7.87 -5.26 -9.96
C LEU A 70 8.57 -5.33 -11.34
N PRO A 71 9.01 -6.52 -11.77
CA PRO A 71 9.58 -6.70 -13.09
C PRO A 71 8.58 -6.33 -14.19
N LYS A 72 9.00 -5.49 -15.14
CA LYS A 72 8.17 -5.05 -16.27
C LYS A 72 8.08 -6.13 -17.34
N ASN A 73 7.00 -6.12 -18.12
CA ASN A 73 6.78 -6.97 -19.30
C ASN A 73 6.68 -8.47 -18.97
N ARG A 74 6.20 -8.80 -17.77
CA ARG A 74 5.98 -10.17 -17.31
C ARG A 74 4.50 -10.56 -17.29
N ASN A 75 3.61 -9.68 -17.77
CA ASN A 75 2.15 -9.85 -17.76
C ASN A 75 1.62 -10.22 -16.37
N HIS A 76 2.09 -9.50 -15.34
CA HIS A 76 1.67 -9.74 -13.98
C HIS A 76 0.21 -9.30 -13.79
N LYS A 77 -0.62 -10.18 -13.25
CA LYS A 77 -1.99 -9.83 -12.87
C LYS A 77 -1.97 -9.23 -11.46
N LEU A 78 -2.26 -7.93 -11.37
CA LEU A 78 -2.31 -7.21 -10.11
C LEU A 78 -3.71 -7.25 -9.53
N PHE A 79 -3.80 -7.49 -8.21
CA PHE A 79 -5.05 -7.51 -7.48
C PHE A 79 -4.97 -6.50 -6.34
N PHE A 80 -5.99 -5.63 -6.27
CA PHE A 80 -6.09 -4.59 -5.26
C PHE A 80 -7.30 -4.84 -4.35
N ASN A 81 -7.24 -4.30 -3.13
CA ASN A 81 -8.40 -4.24 -2.26
C ASN A 81 -9.36 -3.15 -2.77
N ASN A 82 -10.65 -3.27 -2.47
CA ASN A 82 -11.71 -2.32 -2.80
C ASN A 82 -11.36 -0.86 -2.45
N TYR A 83 -10.58 -0.63 -1.39
CA TYR A 83 -10.09 0.69 -1.00
C TYR A 83 -9.22 1.39 -2.07
N TYR A 84 -8.62 0.62 -2.98
CA TYR A 84 -7.77 1.10 -4.07
C TYR A 84 -8.41 0.87 -5.45
N THR A 85 -9.69 0.51 -5.50
CA THR A 85 -10.35 0.18 -6.77
C THR A 85 -10.89 1.44 -7.45
N PHE A 86 -10.01 2.20 -8.10
CA PHE A 86 -10.39 3.37 -8.92
C PHE A 86 -9.65 3.38 -10.25
N LEU A 87 -10.24 4.04 -11.25
CA LEU A 87 -9.85 3.89 -12.65
C LEU A 87 -8.39 4.27 -12.92
N GLU A 88 -7.93 5.40 -12.38
CA GLU A 88 -6.59 5.93 -12.64
C GLU A 88 -5.48 5.00 -12.15
N LEU A 89 -5.64 4.33 -11.00
CA LEU A 89 -4.68 3.35 -10.51
C LEU A 89 -4.59 2.15 -11.46
N HIS A 90 -5.72 1.67 -11.98
CA HIS A 90 -5.74 0.57 -12.93
C HIS A 90 -5.07 0.97 -14.25
N MET A 91 -5.35 2.18 -14.76
CA MET A 91 -4.70 2.69 -15.97
C MET A 91 -3.18 2.82 -15.80
N ALA A 92 -2.73 3.33 -14.65
CA ALA A 92 -1.31 3.49 -14.33
C ALA A 92 -0.56 2.15 -14.20
N THR A 93 -1.27 1.07 -13.86
CA THR A 93 -0.69 -0.26 -13.62
C THR A 93 -0.92 -1.26 -14.75
N ALA A 94 -1.79 -0.95 -15.72
CA ALA A 94 -2.17 -1.84 -16.83
C ALA A 94 -1.02 -2.25 -17.77
N LYS A 95 0.12 -1.53 -17.75
CA LYS A 95 1.26 -1.77 -18.65
C LYS A 95 2.43 -2.53 -17.99
N LYS A 96 2.24 -3.11 -16.80
CA LYS A 96 3.31 -3.78 -16.03
C LYS A 96 3.41 -5.28 -16.30
#